data_AF-A0A2H0LVP7-F1
#
_entry.id   AF-A0A2H0LVP7-F1
#
_cell.length_a   1.000
_cell.length_b   1.000
_cell.length_c   1.000
_cell.angle_alpha   90.00
_cell.angle_beta   90.00
_cell.angle_gamma   90.00
#
_symmetry.space_group_name_H-M   'P 1'
#
loop_
_entity.id
_entity.type
_entity.pdbx_description
1 polymer ?
#
loop_
_entity_poly.entity_id
_entity_poly.type
_entity_poly.pdbx_seq_one_letter_code
_entity_poly.pdbx_strand_id
1 'polypeptide(L)'
;MRSLDYYNVKIERLKNSNRVFLKGEITNNTGKSYNTVAVRVILFVRNVVTINEVFLINDLPAGATKAFDRHLYDLEPGQSFDDITRHELFTENCY
;
A
#
# COMPACT_ATOMS: atom_id res chain seq x y z
N MET A 1 -8.74 -18.54 -10.07
CA MET A 1 -7.76 -17.56 -10.61
C MET A 1 -6.64 -17.48 -9.57
N ARG A 2 -5.38 -17.57 -9.99
CA ARG A 2 -4.21 -17.54 -9.08
C ARG A 2 -3.70 -16.09 -9.05
N SER A 3 -3.83 -15.39 -7.92
CA SER A 3 -3.55 -13.94 -7.80
C SER A 3 -2.75 -13.60 -6.55
N LEU A 4 -2.17 -12.39 -6.54
CA LEU A 4 -1.76 -11.71 -5.32
C LEU A 4 -2.93 -10.85 -4.90
N ASP A 5 -3.45 -11.08 -3.70
CA ASP A 5 -4.68 -10.44 -3.23
C ASP A 5 -4.36 -9.52 -2.04
N TYR A 6 -4.98 -8.34 -2.04
CA TYR A 6 -4.82 -7.35 -0.97
C TYR A 6 -6.03 -7.33 -0.06
N TYR A 7 -5.80 -7.35 1.25
CA TYR A 7 -6.86 -7.36 2.27
C TYR A 7 -6.63 -6.30 3.34
N ASN A 8 -7.72 -5.89 3.98
CA ASN A 8 -7.70 -4.96 5.12
C ASN A 8 -6.93 -3.66 4.84
N VAL A 9 -6.88 -3.22 3.59
CA VAL A 9 -6.09 -2.06 3.19
C VAL A 9 -6.78 -0.78 3.69
N LYS A 10 -6.03 0.01 4.45
CA LYS A 10 -6.50 1.24 5.07
C LYS A 10 -5.41 2.30 5.01
N ILE A 11 -5.85 3.54 4.87
CA ILE A 11 -5.00 4.71 5.06
C ILE A 11 -5.33 5.33 6.39
N GLU A 12 -4.32 5.59 7.20
CA GLU A 12 -4.46 6.12 8.54
C GLU A 12 -3.49 7.27 8.77
N ARG A 13 -3.91 8.27 9.54
CA ARG A 13 -3.02 9.27 10.12
C ARG A 13 -2.64 8.85 11.52
N LEU A 14 -1.36 8.90 11.85
CA LEU A 14 -0.93 8.67 13.23
C LEU A 14 -1.49 9.79 14.13
N LYS A 15 -2.05 9.44 15.30
CA LYS A 15 -2.61 10.44 16.24
C LYS A 15 -1.53 11.46 16.61
N ASN A 16 -1.87 12.75 16.49
CA ASN A 16 -0.97 13.88 16.75
C ASN A 16 0.26 13.98 15.81
N SER A 17 0.20 13.36 14.64
CA SER A 17 1.22 13.50 13.59
C SER A 17 0.58 13.88 12.27
N ASN A 18 1.35 14.54 11.42
CA ASN A 18 1.00 14.78 10.02
C ASN A 18 1.34 13.59 9.11
N ARG A 19 1.90 12.51 9.66
CA ARG A 19 2.31 11.32 8.91
C ARG A 19 1.11 10.49 8.49
N VAL A 20 1.04 10.18 7.20
CA VAL A 20 0.04 9.30 6.59
C VAL A 20 0.67 7.94 6.30
N PHE A 21 -0.02 6.89 6.71
CA PHE A 21 0.42 5.51 6.55
C PHE A 21 -0.61 4.71 5.76
N LEU A 22 -0.11 3.79 4.94
CA LEU A 22 -0.87 2.73 4.31
C LEU A 22 -0.59 1.42 5.04
N LYS A 23 -1.65 0.79 5.53
CA LYS A 23 -1.58 -0.51 6.20
C LYS A 23 -2.46 -1.50 5.49
N GLY A 24 -2.08 -2.76 5.50
CA GLY A 24 -2.88 -3.82 4.93
C GLY A 24 -2.13 -5.13 4.91
N GLU A 25 -2.70 -6.08 4.18
CA GLU A 25 -2.16 -7.43 4.05
C GLU A 25 -2.10 -7.80 2.56
N ILE A 26 -1.06 -8.52 2.18
CA ILE A 26 -0.96 -9.18 0.88
C ILE A 26 -0.95 -10.69 1.09
N THR A 27 -1.74 -11.42 0.31
CA THR A 27 -1.76 -12.89 0.32
C THR A 27 -1.31 -13.42 -1.03
N ASN A 28 -0.41 -14.38 -1.02
CA ASN A 28 0.10 -15.01 -2.23
C ASN A 28 -0.64 -16.29 -2.59
N ASN A 29 -1.69 -16.16 -3.39
CA ASN A 29 -2.46 -17.27 -3.92
C ASN A 29 -1.97 -17.73 -5.31
N THR A 30 -0.75 -17.34 -5.71
CA THR A 30 -0.23 -17.65 -7.05
C THR A 30 0.30 -19.07 -7.21
N GLY A 31 0.59 -19.76 -6.10
CA GLY A 31 1.23 -21.07 -6.07
C GLY A 31 2.76 -21.05 -6.32
N LYS A 32 3.36 -19.87 -6.47
CA LYS A 32 4.81 -19.65 -6.55
C LYS A 32 5.27 -18.82 -5.35
N SER A 33 6.45 -19.08 -4.83
CA SER A 33 7.08 -18.23 -3.82
C SER A 33 7.83 -17.09 -4.50
N TYR A 34 7.76 -15.88 -3.92
CA TYR A 34 8.50 -14.71 -4.40
C TYR A 34 9.45 -14.24 -3.31
N ASN A 35 10.68 -13.92 -3.69
CA ASN A 35 11.65 -13.31 -2.77
C ASN A 35 11.33 -11.82 -2.61
N THR A 36 10.85 -11.17 -3.66
CA THR A 36 10.46 -9.76 -3.63
C THR A 36 9.25 -9.50 -4.51
N VAL A 37 8.26 -8.81 -3.95
CA VAL A 37 7.10 -8.28 -4.68
C VAL A 37 7.14 -6.76 -4.62
N ALA A 38 7.16 -6.11 -5.78
CA ALA A 38 7.06 -4.67 -5.90
C ALA A 38 5.60 -4.25 -6.01
N VAL A 39 5.15 -3.42 -5.07
CA VAL A 39 3.77 -2.93 -5.00
C VAL A 39 3.78 -1.42 -5.20
N ARG A 40 3.01 -0.94 -6.18
CA ARG A 40 2.77 0.49 -6.36
C ARG A 40 1.52 0.89 -5.61
N VAL A 41 1.59 2.05 -4.96
CA VAL A 41 0.46 2.75 -4.34
C VAL A 41 0.24 4.07 -5.05
N ILE A 42 -1.01 4.35 -5.38
CA ILE A 42 -1.46 5.65 -5.88
C ILE A 42 -2.44 6.24 -4.88
N LEU A 43 -2.18 7.48 -4.45
CA LEU A 43 -3.07 8.25 -3.60
C LEU A 43 -3.71 9.41 -4.36
N PHE A 44 -5.02 9.56 -4.20
CA PHE A 44 -5.78 10.65 -4.77
C PHE A 44 -6.23 11.63 -3.69
N VAL A 45 -5.91 12.91 -3.89
CA VAL A 45 -6.42 14.04 -3.07
C VAL A 45 -7.33 14.87 -3.96
N ARG A 46 -8.61 14.99 -3.60
CA ARG A 46 -9.63 15.69 -4.40
C ARG A 46 -9.59 15.32 -5.90
N ASN A 47 -9.46 14.01 -6.19
CA ASN A 47 -9.33 13.41 -7.53
C ASN A 47 -8.02 13.69 -8.30
N VAL A 48 -7.06 14.41 -7.72
CA VAL A 48 -5.72 14.58 -8.30
C VAL A 48 -4.82 13.47 -7.77
N VAL A 49 -4.03 12.85 -8.64
CA VAL A 49 -2.97 11.92 -8.23
C VAL A 49 -1.89 12.74 -7.51
N THR A 50 -1.73 12.51 -6.22
CA THR A 50 -0.76 13.23 -5.39
C THR A 50 0.46 12.38 -5.08
N ILE A 51 0.27 11.07 -4.92
CA ILE A 51 1.35 10.16 -4.53
C ILE A 51 1.33 8.98 -5.46
N ASN A 52 2.52 8.60 -5.89
CA ASN A 52 2.75 7.47 -6.77
C ASN A 52 4.09 6.81 -6.38
N GLU A 53 4.03 5.90 -5.42
CA GLU A 53 5.21 5.29 -4.82
C GLU A 53 5.23 3.78 -5.00
N VAL A 54 6.43 3.20 -5.00
CA VAL A 54 6.64 1.75 -5.04
C VAL A 54 7.33 1.33 -3.76
N PHE A 55 6.79 0.32 -3.10
CA PHE A 55 7.42 -0.32 -1.96
C PHE A 55 7.59 -1.82 -2.19
N LEU A 56 8.55 -2.40 -1.48
CA LEU A 56 8.90 -3.81 -1.60
C LEU A 56 8.30 -4.62 -0.43
N ILE A 57 7.79 -5.79 -0.76
CA ILE A 57 7.43 -6.84 0.19
C ILE A 57 8.38 -8.00 -0.06
N ASN A 58 9.25 -8.27 0.90
CA ASN A 58 10.24 -9.33 0.80
C ASN A 58 9.71 -10.63 1.40
N ASP A 59 10.21 -11.76 0.90
CA ASP A 59 9.87 -13.13 1.28
C ASP A 59 8.36 -13.37 1.35
N LEU A 60 7.70 -13.53 0.21
CA LEU A 60 6.28 -13.88 0.14
C LEU A 60 6.08 -15.29 -0.42
N PRO A 61 6.23 -16.36 0.41
CA PRO A 61 6.01 -17.73 -0.02
C PRO A 61 4.62 -17.98 -0.57
N ALA A 62 4.49 -19.04 -1.38
CA ALA A 62 3.19 -19.51 -1.83
C ALA A 62 2.26 -19.83 -0.64
N GLY A 63 1.04 -19.29 -0.67
CA GLY A 63 0.03 -19.44 0.37
C GLY A 63 0.22 -18.55 1.61
N ALA A 64 1.29 -17.75 1.67
CA ALA A 64 1.54 -16.88 2.82
C ALA A 64 0.78 -15.55 2.72
N THR A 65 0.41 -15.03 3.88
CA THR A 65 -0.09 -13.67 4.06
C THR A 65 0.94 -12.85 4.84
N LYS A 66 1.23 -11.63 4.37
CA LYS A 66 2.10 -10.67 5.06
C LYS A 66 1.40 -9.35 5.24
N ALA A 67 1.47 -8.82 6.46
CA ALA A 67 1.08 -7.45 6.74
C ALA A 67 2.16 -6.48 6.25
N PHE A 68 1.74 -5.30 5.81
CA PHE A 68 2.59 -4.16 5.51
C PHE A 68 2.09 -2.92 6.22
N ASP A 69 3.03 -2.08 6.65
CA ASP A 69 2.79 -0.75 7.22
C ASP A 69 3.82 0.19 6.59
N ARG A 70 3.35 1.11 5.77
CA ARG A 70 4.18 1.98 4.93
C ARG A 70 3.80 3.43 5.14
N HIS A 71 4.79 4.22 5.56
CA HIS A 71 4.70 5.67 5.49
C HIS A 71 4.61 6.08 4.02
N LEU A 72 3.58 6.88 3.68
CA LEU A 72 3.39 7.40 2.33
C LEU A 72 3.94 8.82 2.20
N TYR A 73 3.54 9.71 3.13
CA TYR A 73 3.94 11.11 3.10
C TYR A 73 3.57 11.84 4.40
N ASP A 74 4.03 13.07 4.51
CA ASP A 74 3.69 14.01 5.57
C ASP A 74 2.75 15.08 5.02
N LEU A 75 1.65 15.35 5.73
CA LEU A 75 0.75 16.47 5.44
C LEU A 75 1.47 17.79 5.72
N GLU A 76 1.49 18.67 4.72
CA GLU A 76 2.02 20.02 4.86
C GLU A 76 1.05 20.92 5.67
N PRO A 77 1.53 22.03 6.26
CA PRO A 77 0.66 23.00 6.93
C PRO A 77 -0.50 23.45 6.02
N GLY A 78 -1.73 23.27 6.49
CA GLY A 78 -2.95 23.62 5.75
C GLY A 78 -3.59 22.50 4.93
N GLN A 79 -2.95 21.32 4.84
CA GLN A 79 -3.55 20.13 4.23
C GLN A 79 -4.39 19.35 5.25
N SER A 80 -5.59 18.90 4.85
CA SER A 80 -6.40 18.01 5.66
C SER A 80 -6.21 16.55 5.25
N PHE A 81 -6.22 15.65 6.23
CA PHE A 81 -6.29 14.21 5.95
C PHE A 81 -7.59 13.84 5.24
N ASP A 82 -8.68 14.56 5.54
CA ASP A 82 -10.00 14.32 4.95
C ASP A 82 -10.05 14.66 3.45
N ASP A 83 -9.02 15.31 2.90
CA ASP A 83 -8.90 15.57 1.47
C ASP A 83 -8.48 14.32 0.66
N ILE A 84 -8.03 13.25 1.34
CA ILE A 84 -7.71 11.97 0.71
C ILE A 84 -9.00 11.27 0.31
N THR A 85 -9.24 11.14 -1.00
CA THR A 85 -10.51 10.63 -1.54
C THR A 85 -10.46 9.15 -1.91
N ARG A 86 -9.29 8.65 -2.32
CA ARG A 86 -9.14 7.28 -2.84
C ARG A 86 -7.69 6.83 -2.78
N HIS A 87 -7.50 5.52 -2.70
CA HIS A 87 -6.21 4.86 -2.93
C HIS A 87 -6.36 3.67 -3.87
N GLU A 88 -5.29 3.35 -4.58
CA GLU A 88 -5.18 2.18 -5.46
C GLU A 88 -3.85 1.48 -5.19
N LEU A 89 -3.87 0.14 -5.21
CA LEU A 89 -2.66 -0.68 -5.09
C LEU A 89 -2.63 -1.68 -6.24
N PHE A 90 -1.43 -1.92 -6.76
CA PHE A 90 -1.22 -2.97 -7.74
C PHE A 90 0.19 -3.53 -7.65
N THR A 91 0.31 -4.81 -7.99
CA THR A 91 1.61 -5.46 -8.12
C THR A 91 2.24 -5.05 -9.44
N GLU A 92 3.43 -4.46 -9.40
CA GLU A 92 4.17 -4.11 -10.61
C GLU A 92 5.02 -5.27 -11.11
N ASN A 93 5.75 -5.94 -10.20
CA ASN A 93 6.69 -7.00 -10.52
C ASN A 93 6.82 -7.98 -9.36
N CYS A 94 7.23 -9.22 -9.68
CA CYS A 94 7.55 -10.26 -8.71
C CYS A 94 8.82 -11.00 -9.16
N TYR A 95 9.73 -11.24 -8.22
CA TYR A 95 11.02 -11.91 -8.44
C TYR A 95 11.17 -13.13 -7.54
#